data_AF-A0A080LRU4-F1
#
_entry.id   AF-A0A080LRU4-F1
#
_cell.length_a   1.000
_cell.length_b   1.000
_cell.length_c   1.000
_cell.angle_alpha   90.00
_cell.angle_beta   90.00
_cell.angle_gamma   90.00
#
_symmetry.space_group_name_H-M   'P 1'
#
loop_
_entity.id
_entity.type
_entity.pdbx_description
1 polymer ?
#
loop_
_entity_poly.entity_id
_entity_poly.type
_entity_poly.pdbx_seq_one_letter_code
_entity_poly.pdbx_strand_id
1 'polypeptide(L)'
;MSIFSLKRGPLHLLVVLLVVLTCLAMSRLQLWRAETRGERFAREQSALVSTPIKLSAQQRDRESLIDRAATARGHWLEEKTIFLDNKIYRSRPGYHVLTPLQLSGSASVVLVNRGWIPAPRLRSDIPSLASPVGEIEIAGVTHSFETRTFELQKTPPEGAIWQHVREEDYRQRSGLDALPVILMQTGAEGDGLVRDWGTPDNPAVKHYGYAAMWLIFALMAVAYGLLAWRKK
;
A
#
# COMPACT_ATOMS: atom_id res chain seq x y z
N MET A 1 59.68 5.11 -32.78
CA MET A 1 58.49 5.79 -32.21
C MET A 1 57.78 4.80 -31.29
N SER A 2 58.10 4.85 -29.98
CA SER A 2 57.59 3.87 -29.00
C SER A 2 56.18 4.26 -28.57
N ILE A 3 55.18 3.52 -29.05
CA ILE A 3 53.76 3.72 -28.72
C ILE A 3 53.50 3.07 -27.35
N PHE A 4 53.35 3.93 -26.33
CA PHE A 4 52.73 3.68 -25.02
C PHE A 4 52.79 2.25 -24.46
N SER A 5 53.83 1.93 -23.68
CA SER A 5 53.72 0.89 -22.65
C SER A 5 52.91 1.45 -21.48
N LEU A 6 51.58 1.37 -21.57
CA LEU A 6 50.72 1.60 -20.41
C LEU A 6 51.11 0.56 -19.36
N LYS A 7 51.83 0.98 -18.31
CA LYS A 7 52.10 0.12 -17.16
C LYS A 7 50.75 -0.42 -16.69
N ARG A 8 50.52 -1.74 -16.83
CA ARG A 8 49.24 -2.37 -16.47
C ARG A 8 48.87 -2.12 -14.99
N GLY A 9 49.86 -1.83 -14.13
CA GLY A 9 49.71 -1.49 -12.69
C GLY A 9 48.69 -0.38 -12.37
N PRO A 10 48.94 0.89 -12.75
CA PRO A 10 48.04 2.00 -12.45
C PRO A 10 46.62 1.83 -13.01
N LEU A 11 46.47 1.20 -14.17
CA LEU A 11 45.14 0.94 -14.76
C LEU A 11 44.30 0.00 -13.88
N HIS A 12 44.89 -1.07 -13.33
CA HIS A 12 44.16 -1.98 -12.44
C HIS A 12 43.75 -1.30 -11.12
N LEU A 13 44.62 -0.48 -10.53
CA LEU A 13 44.31 0.26 -9.31
C LEU A 13 43.19 1.28 -9.54
N LEU A 14 43.20 1.95 -10.69
CA LEU A 14 42.13 2.87 -11.10
C LEU A 14 40.79 2.15 -11.25
N VAL A 15 40.77 0.97 -11.88
CA VAL A 15 39.55 0.16 -12.04
C VAL A 15 39.03 -0.29 -10.68
N VAL A 16 39.90 -0.81 -9.80
CA VAL A 16 39.50 -1.21 -8.44
C VAL A 16 38.92 -0.02 -7.67
N LEU A 17 39.57 1.14 -7.73
CA LEU A 17 39.08 2.36 -7.08
C LEU A 17 37.69 2.75 -7.61
N LEU A 18 37.48 2.71 -8.93
CA LEU A 18 36.18 3.04 -9.54
C LEU A 18 35.08 2.08 -9.09
N VAL A 19 35.37 0.78 -9.02
CA VAL A 19 34.44 -0.23 -8.51
C VAL A 19 34.09 0.04 -7.04
N VAL A 20 35.08 0.34 -6.20
CA VAL A 20 34.87 0.67 -4.79
C VAL A 20 33.99 1.91 -4.65
N LEU A 21 34.29 3.00 -5.37
CA LEU A 21 33.50 4.22 -5.35
C LEU A 21 32.06 3.99 -5.79
N THR A 22 31.85 3.16 -6.82
CA THR A 22 30.51 2.79 -7.30
C THR A 22 29.75 2.00 -6.24
N CYS A 23 30.40 1.02 -5.59
CA CYS A 23 29.78 0.24 -4.51
C CYS A 23 29.40 1.13 -3.32
N LEU A 24 30.25 2.08 -2.93
CA LEU A 24 29.97 3.04 -1.86
C LEU A 24 28.81 3.97 -2.23
N ALA A 25 28.76 4.48 -3.46
CA ALA A 25 27.65 5.30 -3.97
C ALA A 25 26.33 4.52 -3.96
N MET A 26 26.35 3.26 -4.40
CA MET A 26 25.17 2.38 -4.36
C MET A 26 24.73 2.07 -2.93
N SER A 27 25.67 1.82 -2.01
CA SER A 27 25.34 1.61 -0.60
C SER A 27 24.65 2.86 0.00
N ARG A 28 25.19 4.06 -0.27
CA ARG A 28 24.59 5.31 0.19
C ARG A 28 23.20 5.54 -0.39
N LEU A 29 23.00 5.23 -1.68
CA LEU A 29 21.69 5.31 -2.32
C LEU A 29 20.68 4.35 -1.67
N GLN A 30 21.10 3.14 -1.34
CA GLN A 30 20.21 2.17 -0.67
C GLN A 30 19.89 2.61 0.77
N LEU A 31 20.83 3.20 1.51
CA LEU A 31 20.57 3.79 2.83
C LEU A 31 19.55 4.93 2.75
N TRP A 32 19.72 5.85 1.80
CA TRP A 32 18.75 6.94 1.58
C TRP A 32 17.34 6.40 1.23
N ARG A 33 17.26 5.33 0.43
CA ARG A 33 15.99 4.64 0.15
C ARG A 33 15.41 3.97 1.40
N ALA A 34 16.25 3.40 2.26
CA ALA A 34 15.83 2.79 3.51
C ALA A 34 15.22 3.84 4.46
N GLU A 35 15.92 4.96 4.67
CA GLU A 35 15.46 6.09 5.49
C GLU A 35 14.12 6.63 4.96
N THR A 36 14.07 7.01 3.69
CA THR A 36 12.87 7.62 3.08
C THR A 36 11.65 6.71 3.16
N ARG A 37 11.81 5.40 2.93
CA ARG A 37 10.71 4.44 2.96
C ARG A 37 10.34 4.04 4.39
N GLY A 38 11.33 3.96 5.29
CA GLY A 38 11.12 3.66 6.70
C GLY A 38 10.37 4.79 7.41
N GLU A 39 10.68 6.05 7.12
CA GLU A 39 9.97 7.20 7.67
C GLU A 39 8.49 7.22 7.24
N ARG A 40 8.21 6.95 5.95
CA ARG A 40 6.82 6.84 5.45
C ARG A 40 6.06 5.74 6.18
N PHE A 41 6.67 4.56 6.26
CA PHE A 41 6.09 3.42 6.97
C PHE A 41 5.82 3.72 8.45
N ALA A 42 6.77 4.38 9.14
CA ALA A 42 6.61 4.75 10.54
C ALA A 42 5.48 5.78 10.74
N ARG A 43 5.33 6.74 9.82
CA ARG A 43 4.21 7.71 9.84
C ARG A 43 2.87 7.00 9.67
N GLU A 44 2.76 6.12 8.68
CA GLU A 44 1.55 5.30 8.46
C GLU A 44 1.22 4.49 9.71
N GLN A 45 2.20 3.81 10.32
CA GLN A 45 1.99 2.99 11.51
C GLN A 45 1.62 3.82 12.74
N SER A 46 2.21 5.01 12.91
CA SER A 46 1.86 5.93 14.01
C SER A 46 0.44 6.47 13.89
N ALA A 47 -0.05 6.63 12.66
CA ALA A 47 -1.39 7.14 12.43
C ALA A 47 -2.47 6.10 12.76
N LEU A 48 -2.16 4.80 12.68
CA LEU A 48 -3.01 3.71 13.16
C LEU A 48 -3.32 3.79 14.67
N VAL A 49 -2.41 4.37 15.46
CA VAL A 49 -2.51 4.48 16.93
C VAL A 49 -2.90 5.88 17.39
N SER A 50 -3.02 6.83 16.46
CA SER A 50 -3.39 8.21 16.76
C SER A 50 -4.86 8.34 17.17
N THR A 51 -5.20 9.41 17.89
CA THR A 51 -6.60 9.69 18.29
C THR A 51 -7.49 9.72 17.05
N PRO A 52 -8.52 8.85 16.99
CA PRO A 52 -9.39 8.77 15.83
C PRO A 52 -10.09 10.11 15.54
N ILE A 53 -10.01 10.56 14.28
CA ILE A 53 -10.78 11.73 13.82
C ILE A 53 -12.22 11.31 13.56
N LYS A 54 -13.20 12.17 13.90
CA LYS A 54 -14.60 11.92 13.56
C LYS A 54 -14.86 12.38 12.13
N LEU A 55 -15.25 11.46 11.26
CA LEU A 55 -15.57 11.77 9.87
C LEU A 55 -16.88 12.55 9.76
N SER A 56 -16.83 13.67 9.04
CA SER A 56 -17.97 14.53 8.75
C SER A 56 -18.01 14.91 7.27
N ALA A 57 -19.20 15.32 6.82
CA ALA A 57 -19.46 15.69 5.43
C ALA A 57 -18.63 16.89 4.91
N GLN A 58 -18.10 17.72 5.81
CA GLN A 58 -17.31 18.91 5.49
C GLN A 58 -15.85 18.58 5.16
N GLN A 59 -15.37 17.40 5.53
CA GLN A 59 -13.97 17.03 5.32
C GLN A 59 -13.76 16.55 3.88
N ARG A 60 -13.37 17.48 3.00
CA ARG A 60 -13.13 17.22 1.57
C ARG A 60 -11.66 17.23 1.18
N ASP A 61 -10.78 17.65 2.08
CA ASP A 61 -9.35 17.59 1.84
C ASP A 61 -8.84 16.15 2.02
N ARG A 62 -8.55 15.50 0.89
CA ARG A 62 -8.07 14.12 0.83
C ARG A 62 -6.76 13.93 1.60
N GLU A 63 -5.82 14.88 1.50
CA GLU A 63 -4.49 14.72 2.11
C GLU A 63 -4.58 14.77 3.64
N SER A 64 -5.50 15.56 4.18
CA SER A 64 -5.77 15.60 5.62
C SER A 64 -6.39 14.31 6.19
N LEU A 65 -6.99 13.50 5.32
CA LEU A 65 -7.74 12.31 5.68
C LEU A 65 -6.99 11.00 5.41
N ILE A 66 -6.03 10.95 4.48
CA ILE A 66 -5.33 9.69 4.14
C ILE A 66 -4.48 9.18 5.32
N ASP A 67 -4.51 7.86 5.51
CA ASP A 67 -3.75 7.11 6.49
C ASP A 67 -3.96 7.66 7.91
N ARG A 68 -5.21 7.88 8.31
CA ARG A 68 -5.60 8.37 9.65
C ARG A 68 -6.51 7.38 10.33
N ALA A 69 -6.33 7.18 11.63
CA ALA A 69 -7.36 6.56 12.45
C ALA A 69 -8.61 7.46 12.45
N ALA A 70 -9.78 6.88 12.22
CA ALA A 70 -11.03 7.60 12.09
C ALA A 70 -12.23 6.83 12.62
N THR A 71 -13.26 7.54 13.07
CA THR A 71 -14.60 6.99 13.34
C THR A 71 -15.64 7.63 12.45
N ALA A 72 -16.58 6.83 11.94
CA ALA A 72 -17.72 7.30 11.18
C ALA A 72 -19.01 6.82 11.84
N ARG A 73 -19.94 7.75 12.07
CA ARG A 73 -21.26 7.43 12.60
C ARG A 73 -22.31 7.61 11.51
N GLY A 74 -23.22 6.65 11.37
CA GLY A 74 -24.16 6.67 10.26
C GLY A 74 -25.04 5.43 10.15
N HIS A 75 -25.74 5.34 9.02
CA HIS A 75 -26.58 4.21 8.64
C HIS A 75 -26.00 3.51 7.40
N TRP A 76 -26.08 2.19 7.36
CA TRP A 76 -25.66 1.42 6.18
C TRP A 76 -26.60 1.64 5.01
N LEU A 77 -26.03 1.84 3.82
CA LEU A 77 -26.74 1.76 2.55
C LEU A 77 -26.48 0.38 1.92
N GLU A 78 -27.08 -0.67 2.49
CA GLU A 78 -26.82 -2.07 2.12
C GLU A 78 -27.08 -2.36 0.63
N GLU A 79 -28.14 -1.77 0.08
CA GLU A 79 -28.54 -1.84 -1.33
C GLU A 79 -27.46 -1.33 -2.31
N LYS A 80 -26.47 -0.59 -1.79
CA LYS A 80 -25.35 -0.01 -2.54
C LYS A 80 -24.01 -0.69 -2.22
N THR A 81 -24.05 -1.88 -1.60
CA THR A 81 -22.84 -2.67 -1.31
C THR A 81 -22.17 -3.13 -2.60
N ILE A 82 -20.85 -3.01 -2.61
CA ILE A 82 -19.96 -3.42 -3.70
C ILE A 82 -19.06 -4.54 -3.19
N PHE A 83 -18.92 -5.59 -4.00
CA PHE A 83 -18.00 -6.69 -3.78
C PHE A 83 -16.79 -6.50 -4.70
N LEU A 84 -15.67 -6.10 -4.10
CA LEU A 84 -14.42 -5.90 -4.82
C LEU A 84 -13.70 -7.24 -5.00
N ASP A 85 -13.67 -7.71 -6.24
CA ASP A 85 -13.17 -9.02 -6.68
C ASP A 85 -11.63 -9.11 -6.69
N ASN A 86 -11.14 -10.34 -6.90
CA ASN A 86 -9.72 -10.68 -6.99
C ASN A 86 -8.93 -10.33 -5.72
N LYS A 87 -9.59 -10.43 -4.55
CA LYS A 87 -8.92 -10.28 -3.25
C LYS A 87 -8.59 -11.66 -2.69
N ILE A 88 -7.31 -11.93 -2.51
CA ILE A 88 -6.83 -13.24 -2.04
C ILE A 88 -6.50 -13.13 -0.56
N TYR A 89 -7.06 -14.02 0.26
CA TYR A 89 -6.70 -14.18 1.65
C TYR A 89 -6.28 -15.63 1.92
N ARG A 90 -5.07 -15.85 2.44
CA ARG A 90 -4.50 -17.18 2.73
C ARG A 90 -4.70 -18.19 1.57
N SER A 91 -4.31 -17.77 0.37
CA SER A 91 -4.44 -18.55 -0.88
C SER A 91 -5.87 -18.89 -1.30
N ARG A 92 -6.88 -18.24 -0.72
CA ARG A 92 -8.28 -18.36 -1.13
C ARG A 92 -8.75 -17.08 -1.81
N PRO A 93 -9.33 -17.16 -3.02
CA PRO A 93 -9.94 -16.00 -3.66
C PRO A 93 -11.23 -15.60 -2.92
N GLY A 94 -11.52 -14.31 -2.95
CA GLY A 94 -12.69 -13.73 -2.31
C GLY A 94 -12.89 -12.26 -2.66
N TYR A 95 -13.79 -11.65 -1.92
CA TYR A 95 -14.21 -10.26 -2.11
C TYR A 95 -13.84 -9.42 -0.90
N HIS A 96 -13.42 -8.18 -1.14
CA HIS A 96 -13.61 -7.15 -0.12
C HIS A 96 -15.03 -6.61 -0.22
N VAL A 97 -15.70 -6.47 0.92
CA VAL A 97 -17.06 -5.95 1.01
C VAL A 97 -16.98 -4.46 1.29
N LEU A 98 -17.39 -3.65 0.33
CA LEU A 98 -17.43 -2.20 0.47
C LEU A 98 -18.88 -1.75 0.58
N THR A 99 -19.30 -1.32 1.76
CA THR A 99 -20.65 -0.81 2.00
C THR A 99 -20.58 0.69 2.27
N PRO A 100 -21.39 1.51 1.59
CA PRO A 100 -21.47 2.93 1.89
C PRO A 100 -22.16 3.16 3.23
N LEU A 101 -21.56 3.97 4.09
CA LEU A 101 -22.16 4.45 5.33
C LEU A 101 -22.60 5.90 5.13
N GLN A 102 -23.90 6.16 5.20
CA GLN A 102 -24.43 7.52 5.18
C GLN A 102 -24.16 8.19 6.52
N LEU A 103 -23.40 9.28 6.50
CA LEU A 103 -22.99 9.98 7.72
C LEU A 103 -24.19 10.64 8.39
N SER A 104 -24.27 10.52 9.71
CA SER A 104 -25.35 11.11 10.50
C SER A 104 -25.44 12.63 10.33
N GLY A 105 -26.65 13.13 10.09
CA GLY A 105 -26.89 14.55 9.87
C GLY A 105 -26.47 15.06 8.48
N SER A 106 -26.15 14.18 7.52
CA SER A 106 -25.83 14.55 6.14
C SER A 106 -26.36 13.54 5.11
N ALA A 107 -26.42 13.97 3.84
CA ALA A 107 -26.58 13.07 2.69
C ALA A 107 -25.24 12.48 2.20
N SER A 108 -24.11 13.00 2.70
CA SER A 108 -22.78 12.52 2.32
C SER A 108 -22.51 11.13 2.89
N VAL A 109 -21.74 10.34 2.16
CA VAL A 109 -21.40 8.96 2.53
C VAL A 109 -19.89 8.79 2.66
N VAL A 110 -19.46 7.86 3.49
CA VAL A 110 -18.10 7.31 3.44
C VAL A 110 -18.17 5.88 2.95
N LEU A 111 -17.31 5.50 2.01
CA LEU A 111 -17.23 4.11 1.57
C LEU A 111 -16.45 3.33 2.62
N VAL A 112 -17.06 2.33 3.25
CA VAL A 112 -16.40 1.52 4.28
C VAL A 112 -16.06 0.16 3.71
N ASN A 113 -14.77 -0.19 3.70
CA ASN A 113 -14.35 -1.56 3.47
C ASN A 113 -14.49 -2.35 4.77
N ARG A 114 -15.50 -3.21 4.81
CA ARG A 114 -15.90 -3.98 6.00
C ARG A 114 -15.01 -5.18 6.25
N GLY A 115 -14.37 -5.74 5.24
CA GLY A 115 -13.55 -6.95 5.37
C GLY A 115 -13.58 -7.83 4.14
N TRP A 116 -12.89 -8.95 4.24
CA TRP A 116 -12.81 -10.00 3.24
C TRP A 116 -13.79 -11.14 3.52
N ILE A 117 -14.39 -11.69 2.47
CA ILE A 117 -15.24 -12.89 2.51
C ILE A 117 -14.84 -13.84 1.36
N PRO A 118 -14.82 -15.17 1.55
CA PRO A 118 -14.54 -16.11 0.47
C PRO A 118 -15.54 -15.96 -0.67
N ALA A 119 -15.05 -16.05 -1.91
CA ALA A 119 -15.92 -16.07 -3.07
C ALA A 119 -16.70 -17.40 -3.11
N PRO A 120 -18.00 -17.37 -3.45
CA PRO A 120 -18.76 -18.58 -3.68
C PRO A 120 -18.27 -19.29 -4.94
N ARG A 121 -18.72 -20.53 -5.13
CA ARG A 121 -18.33 -21.35 -6.29
C ARG A 121 -18.78 -20.72 -7.61
N LEU A 122 -19.99 -20.16 -7.62
CA LEU A 122 -20.55 -19.42 -8.74
C LEU A 122 -20.48 -17.93 -8.43
N ARG A 123 -19.89 -17.15 -9.35
CA ARG A 123 -19.79 -15.69 -9.19
C ARG A 123 -21.13 -14.96 -9.30
N SER A 124 -22.18 -15.65 -9.77
CA SER A 124 -23.56 -15.16 -9.74
C SER A 124 -24.14 -15.09 -8.32
N ASP A 125 -23.58 -15.87 -7.39
CA ASP A 125 -24.13 -16.00 -6.05
C ASP A 125 -23.53 -14.88 -5.19
N ILE A 126 -24.25 -13.79 -5.00
CA ILE A 126 -23.75 -12.67 -4.19
C ILE A 126 -23.91 -13.05 -2.71
N PRO A 127 -22.84 -13.00 -1.88
CA PRO A 127 -22.94 -13.28 -0.46
C PRO A 127 -23.91 -12.31 0.23
N SER A 128 -24.87 -12.84 1.00
CA SER A 128 -25.71 -12.02 1.88
C SER A 128 -24.95 -11.73 3.18
N LEU A 129 -25.00 -10.47 3.61
CA LEU A 129 -24.38 -10.02 4.86
C LEU A 129 -25.45 -9.40 5.73
N ALA A 130 -25.57 -9.88 6.96
CA ALA A 130 -26.34 -9.16 7.96
C ALA A 130 -25.55 -7.93 8.39
N SER A 131 -26.13 -6.74 8.25
CA SER A 131 -25.60 -5.56 8.93
C SER A 131 -26.56 -5.14 10.04
N PRO A 132 -26.04 -4.50 11.10
CA PRO A 132 -26.89 -4.00 12.17
C PRO A 132 -27.87 -2.98 11.61
N VAL A 133 -29.14 -3.08 12.01
CA VAL A 133 -30.16 -2.10 11.68
C VAL A 133 -30.03 -0.90 12.62
N GLY A 134 -30.08 0.30 12.05
CA GLY A 134 -30.03 1.56 12.80
C GLY A 134 -28.70 2.29 12.69
N GLU A 135 -28.52 3.29 13.55
CA GLU A 135 -27.32 4.11 13.59
C GLU A 135 -26.18 3.35 14.27
N ILE A 136 -25.02 3.34 13.64
CA ILE A 136 -23.82 2.66 14.15
C ILE A 136 -22.62 3.59 14.09
N GLU A 137 -21.62 3.30 14.92
CA GLU A 137 -20.31 3.93 14.84
C GLU A 137 -19.27 2.89 14.43
N ILE A 138 -18.56 3.18 13.35
CA ILE A 138 -17.52 2.35 12.78
C ILE A 138 -16.17 3.02 13.03
N ALA A 139 -15.26 2.29 13.66
CA ALA A 139 -13.85 2.67 13.73
C ALA A 139 -13.07 2.05 12.56
N GLY A 140 -12.03 2.74 12.12
CA GLY A 140 -11.20 2.27 11.03
C GLY A 140 -10.02 3.18 10.73
N VAL A 141 -9.37 2.89 9.62
CA VAL A 141 -8.27 3.68 9.09
C VAL A 141 -8.66 4.15 7.70
N THR A 142 -8.61 5.43 7.45
CA THR A 142 -8.91 6.00 6.14
C THR A 142 -7.76 5.75 5.18
N HIS A 143 -8.08 5.30 3.98
CA HIS A 143 -7.15 5.10 2.88
C HIS A 143 -7.63 5.81 1.63
N SER A 144 -6.70 6.10 0.75
CA SER A 144 -6.99 6.66 -0.56
C SER A 144 -7.66 5.61 -1.47
N PHE A 145 -8.57 6.03 -2.36
CA PHE A 145 -9.06 5.16 -3.45
C PHE A 145 -7.89 4.61 -4.29
N GLU A 146 -8.00 3.35 -4.74
CA GLU A 146 -6.96 2.69 -5.54
C GLU A 146 -6.73 3.47 -6.86
N THR A 147 -5.53 3.99 -7.05
CA THR A 147 -5.07 4.61 -8.30
C THR A 147 -4.22 3.62 -9.09
N ARG A 148 -4.83 2.56 -9.64
CA ARG A 148 -4.11 1.79 -10.66
C ARG A 148 -3.94 2.67 -11.90
N THR A 149 -2.70 2.92 -12.29
CA THR A 149 -2.36 3.77 -13.45
C THR A 149 -2.47 3.00 -14.77
N PHE A 150 -2.56 1.67 -14.73
CA PHE A 150 -2.54 0.83 -15.93
C PHE A 150 -3.49 -0.36 -15.79
N GLU A 151 -4.44 -0.45 -16.72
CA GLU A 151 -5.33 -1.59 -16.94
C GLU A 151 -5.15 -2.04 -18.38
N LEU A 152 -4.90 -3.34 -18.58
CA LEU A 152 -4.78 -3.93 -19.91
C LEU A 152 -6.12 -3.88 -20.66
N GLN A 153 -7.23 -3.96 -19.92
CA GLN A 153 -8.59 -3.78 -20.42
C GLN A 153 -9.41 -3.04 -19.38
N LYS A 154 -10.15 -2.03 -19.81
CA LYS A 154 -11.17 -1.37 -18.97
C LYS A 154 -12.41 -2.24 -18.99
N THR A 155 -12.58 -3.07 -17.96
CA THR A 155 -13.81 -3.83 -17.77
C THR A 155 -14.73 -3.02 -16.86
N PRO A 156 -15.85 -2.47 -17.38
CA PRO A 156 -16.81 -1.79 -16.52
C PRO A 156 -17.35 -2.78 -15.47
N PRO A 157 -17.57 -2.35 -14.22
CA PRO A 157 -18.18 -3.21 -13.22
C PRO A 157 -19.60 -3.62 -13.66
N GLU A 158 -19.91 -4.91 -13.46
CA GLU A 158 -21.20 -5.53 -13.74
C GLU A 158 -21.95 -5.75 -12.42
N GLY A 159 -23.06 -5.06 -12.23
CA GLY A 159 -23.86 -5.14 -11.00
C GLY A 159 -23.06 -4.72 -9.75
N ALA A 160 -23.15 -5.54 -8.70
CA ALA A 160 -22.48 -5.30 -7.42
C ALA A 160 -21.02 -5.76 -7.38
N ILE A 161 -20.52 -6.48 -8.40
CA ILE A 161 -19.16 -7.03 -8.41
C ILE A 161 -18.23 -6.12 -9.22
N TRP A 162 -17.20 -5.60 -8.55
CA TRP A 162 -16.28 -4.61 -9.10
C TRP A 162 -14.87 -5.16 -9.08
N GLN A 163 -14.06 -4.89 -10.10
CA GLN A 163 -12.65 -5.26 -10.09
C GLN A 163 -11.76 -4.17 -9.48
N HIS A 164 -12.18 -2.92 -9.61
CA HIS A 164 -11.48 -1.73 -9.13
C HIS A 164 -12.49 -0.72 -8.63
N VAL A 165 -12.10 0.08 -7.63
CA VAL A 165 -12.92 1.19 -7.14
C VAL A 165 -12.11 2.46 -7.25
N ARG A 166 -12.42 3.26 -8.28
CA ARG A 166 -11.95 4.64 -8.43
C ARG A 166 -13.00 5.58 -7.86
N GLU A 167 -12.52 6.70 -7.30
CA GLU A 167 -13.40 7.69 -6.69
C GLU A 167 -14.45 8.25 -7.67
N GLU A 168 -14.01 8.70 -8.85
CA GLU A 168 -14.88 9.28 -9.87
C GLU A 168 -15.92 8.27 -10.37
N ASP A 169 -15.47 7.06 -10.72
CA ASP A 169 -16.35 5.98 -11.18
C ASP A 169 -17.39 5.60 -10.12
N TYR A 170 -16.96 5.53 -8.85
CA TYR A 170 -17.84 5.22 -7.73
C TYR A 170 -18.89 6.31 -7.53
N ARG A 171 -18.49 7.59 -7.49
CA ARG A 171 -19.43 8.72 -7.35
C ARG A 171 -20.43 8.77 -8.51
N GLN A 172 -19.96 8.61 -9.74
CA GLN A 172 -20.79 8.68 -10.94
C GLN A 172 -21.82 7.55 -11.00
N ARG A 173 -21.42 6.32 -10.65
CA ARG A 173 -22.30 5.13 -10.73
C ARG A 173 -23.25 5.02 -9.53
N SER A 174 -22.77 5.34 -8.33
CA SER A 174 -23.59 5.25 -7.13
C SER A 174 -24.58 6.41 -7.02
N GLY A 175 -24.23 7.58 -7.59
CA GLY A 175 -24.96 8.83 -7.40
C GLY A 175 -24.79 9.42 -6.00
N LEU A 176 -23.87 8.86 -5.19
CA LEU A 176 -23.66 9.25 -3.80
C LEU A 176 -22.57 10.31 -3.68
N ASP A 177 -22.79 11.24 -2.76
CA ASP A 177 -21.81 12.24 -2.37
C ASP A 177 -20.78 11.64 -1.40
N ALA A 178 -19.81 10.91 -1.95
CA ALA A 178 -18.79 10.22 -1.16
C ALA A 178 -17.75 11.16 -0.53
N LEU A 179 -17.11 10.77 0.56
CA LEU A 179 -15.83 11.34 0.97
C LEU A 179 -14.70 10.86 0.03
N PRO A 180 -13.61 11.64 -0.16
CA PRO A 180 -12.50 11.27 -1.06
C PRO A 180 -11.56 10.20 -0.46
N VAL A 181 -12.08 9.36 0.45
CA VAL A 181 -11.35 8.29 1.15
C VAL A 181 -12.27 7.08 1.37
N ILE A 182 -11.64 5.91 1.54
CA ILE A 182 -12.27 4.67 1.95
C ILE A 182 -11.91 4.42 3.41
N LEU A 183 -12.87 4.11 4.27
CA LEU A 183 -12.63 3.72 5.66
C LEU A 183 -12.41 2.20 5.73
N MET A 184 -11.21 1.76 6.09
CA MET A 184 -10.90 0.36 6.34
C MET A 184 -11.31 0.02 7.76
N GLN A 185 -12.41 -0.72 7.92
CA GLN A 185 -13.00 -1.02 9.22
C GLN A 185 -12.02 -1.80 10.11
N THR A 186 -11.91 -1.40 11.36
CA THR A 186 -11.18 -2.12 12.42
C THR A 186 -12.17 -2.60 13.49
N GLY A 187 -11.84 -3.71 14.16
CA GLY A 187 -12.50 -4.07 15.43
C GLY A 187 -13.97 -4.54 15.38
N ALA A 188 -14.41 -5.24 14.34
CA ALA A 188 -15.72 -5.91 14.37
C ALA A 188 -15.57 -7.44 14.45
N GLU A 189 -16.13 -7.99 15.53
CA GLU A 189 -16.30 -9.43 15.77
C GLU A 189 -17.76 -9.80 15.51
N GLY A 190 -18.01 -10.89 14.78
CA GLY A 190 -19.35 -11.49 14.67
C GLY A 190 -20.07 -11.42 13.31
N ASP A 191 -19.54 -10.73 12.30
CA ASP A 191 -20.16 -10.68 10.95
C ASP A 191 -19.50 -11.62 9.91
N GLY A 192 -18.57 -12.47 10.34
CA GLY A 192 -17.88 -13.45 9.49
C GLY A 192 -16.88 -12.85 8.50
N LEU A 193 -16.66 -11.54 8.53
CA LEU A 193 -15.69 -10.85 7.67
C LEU A 193 -14.30 -10.87 8.28
N VAL A 194 -13.30 -11.11 7.43
CA VAL A 194 -11.89 -11.09 7.80
C VAL A 194 -11.33 -9.69 7.61
N ARG A 195 -10.86 -9.05 8.69
CA ARG A 195 -10.25 -7.71 8.69
C ARG A 195 -8.75 -7.76 8.90
N ASP A 196 -8.11 -8.69 8.21
CA ASP A 196 -6.65 -8.81 8.18
C ASP A 196 -6.12 -8.00 7.01
N TRP A 197 -5.97 -6.70 7.24
CA TRP A 197 -5.50 -5.74 6.23
C TRP A 197 -4.01 -5.90 5.91
N GLY A 198 -3.30 -6.75 6.66
CA GLY A 198 -1.86 -6.85 6.67
C GLY A 198 -1.21 -5.63 7.31
N THR A 199 -0.11 -5.83 8.02
CA THR A 199 0.87 -4.76 8.22
C THR A 199 1.85 -4.91 7.08
N PRO A 200 2.02 -3.92 6.19
CA PRO A 200 3.10 -3.98 5.21
C PRO A 200 4.41 -4.25 5.95
N ASP A 201 5.24 -5.19 5.49
CA ASP A 201 6.59 -5.32 6.04
C ASP A 201 7.32 -3.99 5.86
N ASN A 202 8.12 -3.59 6.86
CA ASN A 202 8.85 -2.34 6.78
C ASN A 202 9.73 -2.35 5.51
N PRO A 203 9.41 -1.51 4.51
CA PRO A 203 10.09 -1.53 3.22
C PRO A 203 11.55 -1.11 3.32
N ALA A 204 12.00 -0.55 4.44
CA ALA A 204 13.40 -0.20 4.69
C ALA A 204 14.30 -1.44 4.85
N VAL A 205 13.78 -2.54 5.39
CA VAL A 205 14.58 -3.74 5.75
C VAL A 205 15.35 -4.29 4.55
N LYS A 206 14.70 -4.42 3.39
CA LYS A 206 15.36 -4.86 2.15
C LYS A 206 16.48 -3.92 1.70
N HIS A 207 16.30 -2.62 1.90
CA HIS A 207 17.27 -1.61 1.47
C HIS A 207 18.49 -1.58 2.39
N TYR A 208 18.33 -1.84 3.69
CA TYR A 208 19.46 -2.12 4.58
C TYR A 208 20.23 -3.37 4.12
N GLY A 209 19.53 -4.45 3.75
CA GLY A 209 20.16 -5.65 3.19
C GLY A 209 20.97 -5.37 1.92
N TYR A 210 20.43 -4.60 0.98
CA TYR A 210 21.17 -4.20 -0.21
C TYR A 210 22.36 -3.29 0.10
N ALA A 211 22.21 -2.35 1.04
CA ALA A 211 23.31 -1.48 1.45
C ALA A 211 24.49 -2.28 2.01
N ALA A 212 24.22 -3.28 2.85
CA ALA A 212 25.22 -4.19 3.39
C ALA A 212 25.89 -5.02 2.29
N MET A 213 25.12 -5.53 1.32
CA MET A 213 25.66 -6.26 0.17
C MET A 213 26.64 -5.42 -0.65
N TRP A 214 26.32 -4.15 -0.92
CA TRP A 214 27.25 -3.24 -1.64
C TRP A 214 28.52 -2.95 -0.84
N LEU A 215 28.46 -2.87 0.48
CA LEU A 215 29.66 -2.74 1.32
C LEU A 215 30.54 -3.98 1.25
N ILE A 216 29.95 -5.18 1.25
CA ILE A 216 30.70 -6.44 1.09
C ILE A 216 31.40 -6.48 -0.27
N PHE A 217 30.74 -6.05 -1.36
CA PHE A 217 31.38 -5.93 -2.68
C PHE A 217 32.55 -4.93 -2.69
N ALA A 218 32.40 -3.79 -2.01
CA ALA A 218 33.49 -2.83 -1.86
C ALA A 218 34.70 -3.45 -1.13
N LEU A 219 34.45 -4.17 -0.02
CA LEU A 219 35.51 -4.85 0.74
C LEU A 219 36.21 -5.93 -0.08
N MET A 220 35.46 -6.74 -0.84
CA MET A 220 36.04 -7.75 -1.73
C MET A 220 36.88 -7.12 -2.85
N ALA A 221 36.44 -6.00 -3.43
CA ALA A 221 37.20 -5.27 -4.44
C ALA A 221 38.53 -4.72 -3.87
N VAL A 222 38.52 -4.17 -2.65
CA VAL A 222 39.73 -3.73 -1.94
C VAL A 222 40.67 -4.91 -1.68
N ALA A 223 40.15 -6.01 -1.12
CA ALA A 223 40.95 -7.21 -0.84
C ALA A 223 41.60 -7.76 -2.11
N TYR A 224 40.84 -7.84 -3.21
CA TYR A 224 41.36 -8.22 -4.52
C TYR A 224 42.46 -7.26 -5.00
N GLY A 225 42.24 -5.95 -4.91
CA GLY A 225 43.24 -4.94 -5.28
C GLY A 225 44.55 -5.08 -4.50
N LEU A 226 44.48 -5.30 -3.19
CA LEU A 226 45.64 -5.53 -2.33
C LEU A 226 46.39 -6.82 -2.70
N LEU A 227 45.68 -7.92 -2.91
CA LEU A 227 46.29 -9.19 -3.32
C LEU A 227 46.94 -9.11 -4.71
N ALA A 228 46.30 -8.43 -5.66
CA ALA A 228 46.83 -8.22 -7.00
C ALA A 228 48.05 -7.30 -7.01
N TRP A 229 48.13 -6.35 -6.07
CA TRP A 229 49.30 -5.49 -5.90
C TRP A 229 50.48 -6.23 -5.27
N ARG A 230 50.25 -7.09 -4.27
CA ARG A 230 51.29 -7.90 -3.61
C ARG A 230 51.92 -8.97 -4.51
N LYS A 231 51.24 -9.38 -5.59
CA LYS A 231 51.71 -10.36 -6.58
C LYS A 231 52.51 -9.75 -7.74
N LYS A 232 52.68 -8.42 -7.77
CA LYS A 232 53.52 -7.70 -8.73
C LYS A 232 54.81 -7.22 -8.07
#